data_AF-G9KLX3-F1
#
_entry.id   AF-G9KLX3-F1
#
_cell.length_a   1.000
_cell.length_b   1.000
_cell.length_c   1.000
_cell.angle_alpha   90.00
_cell.angle_beta   90.00
_cell.angle_gamma   90.00
#
_symmetry.space_group_name_H-M   'P 1'
#
loop_
_entity.id
_entity.type
_entity.pdbx_description
1 polymer ?
#
loop_
_entity_poly.entity_id
_entity_poly.type
_entity_poly.pdbx_seq_one_letter_code
_entity_poly.pdbx_strand_id
1 'polypeptide(L)' 'QVPRSEASAFGASHHVAYFEASAKLRLNVDEAFEQLVRAVRKYQEQELPPSPPSAPRKKDGGCPCIL' A
#
# COMPACT_ATOMS: atom_id res chain seq x y z
N GLN A 1 20.70 19.86 -2.07
CA GLN A 1 19.41 19.52 -1.42
C GLN A 1 18.32 20.23 -2.18
N VAL A 2 17.25 19.54 -2.56
CA VAL A 2 16.10 20.15 -3.26
C VAL A 2 15.22 20.88 -2.23
N PRO A 3 14.70 22.10 -2.51
CA PRO A 3 13.76 22.77 -1.64
C PRO A 3 12.48 21.96 -1.44
N ARG A 4 11.99 21.92 -0.19
CA ARG A 4 10.75 21.22 0.15
C ARG A 4 9.55 21.69 -0.68
N SER A 5 9.46 23.00 -0.93
CA SER A 5 8.38 23.59 -1.73
C SER A 5 8.38 23.07 -3.17
N GLU A 6 9.55 22.94 -3.79
CA GLU A 6 9.70 22.42 -5.15
C GLU A 6 9.30 20.95 -5.23
N ALA A 7 9.81 20.12 -4.32
CA ALA A 7 9.48 18.70 -4.29
C ALA A 7 7.99 18.46 -3.97
N SER A 8 7.41 19.26 -3.07
CA SER A 8 5.98 19.20 -2.76
C SER A 8 5.11 19.65 -3.95
N ALA A 9 5.54 20.68 -4.69
CA ALA A 9 4.84 21.14 -5.88
C ALA A 9 4.85 20.07 -6.99
N PHE A 10 6.00 19.40 -7.17
CA PHE A 10 6.12 18.29 -8.12
C PHE A 10 5.20 17.12 -7.76
N GLY A 11 5.13 16.75 -6.48
CA GLY A 11 4.20 15.70 -6.02
C GLY A 11 2.75 16.08 -6.29
N ALA A 12 2.37 17.31 -5.96
CA ALA A 12 1.03 17.83 -6.21
C ALA A 12 0.66 17.83 -7.70
N SER A 13 1.57 18.19 -8.60
CA SER A 13 1.32 18.21 -10.05
C SER A 13 1.13 16.82 -10.66
N HIS A 14 1.64 15.76 -10.02
CA HIS A 14 1.49 14.37 -10.45
C HIS A 14 0.43 13.61 -9.64
N HIS A 15 -0.30 14.29 -8.76
CA HIS A 15 -1.27 13.67 -7.84
C HIS A 15 -0.68 12.55 -6.96
N VAL A 16 0.61 12.68 -6.59
CA VAL A 16 1.30 11.74 -5.70
C VAL A 16 1.64 12.41 -4.37
N ALA A 17 1.62 11.62 -3.30
CA ALA A 17 2.04 12.09 -1.99
C ALA A 17 3.57 12.24 -1.92
N TYR A 18 4.05 13.30 -1.28
CA TYR A 18 5.47 13.57 -1.05
C TYR A 18 5.81 13.44 0.44
N PHE A 19 6.92 12.76 0.75
CA PHE A 19 7.44 12.56 2.10
C PHE A 19 8.94 12.87 2.17
N GLU A 20 9.33 13.72 3.13
CA GLU A 20 10.73 13.83 3.54
C GLU A 20 11.03 12.71 4.53
N ALA A 21 11.91 11.78 4.16
CA ALA A 21 12.22 10.61 4.98
C ALA A 21 13.72 10.50 5.28
N SER A 22 14.05 9.89 6.41
CA SER A 22 15.43 9.55 6.76
C SER A 22 15.49 8.11 7.20
N ALA A 23 16.02 7.24 6.33
CA ALA A 23 16.22 5.82 6.66
C ALA A 23 17.14 5.64 7.87
N LYS A 24 18.18 6.49 8.00
CA LYS A 24 19.12 6.46 9.13
C LYS A 24 18.43 6.72 10.47
N LEU A 25 17.46 7.63 10.50
CA LEU A 25 16.73 8.00 11.72
C LEU A 25 15.38 7.27 11.84
N ARG A 26 15.06 6.39 10.87
CA ARG A 26 13.76 5.75 10.72
C ARG A 26 12.60 6.77 10.72
N LEU A 27 12.83 7.96 10.17
CA LEU A 27 11.83 9.03 10.08
C LEU A 27 11.01 8.88 8.80
N ASN A 28 9.68 8.89 8.91
CA ASN A 28 8.72 8.80 7.80
C ASN A 28 8.90 7.59 6.89
N VAL A 29 9.58 6.55 7.36
CA VAL A 29 9.80 5.33 6.58
C VAL A 29 8.51 4.53 6.51
N ASP A 30 7.93 4.23 7.68
CA ASP A 30 6.70 3.43 7.78
C ASP A 30 5.53 4.17 7.11
N GLU A 31 5.39 5.46 7.39
CA GLU A 31 4.32 6.32 6.86
C GLU A 31 4.35 6.41 5.33
N ALA A 32 5.54 6.47 4.72
CA ALA A 32 5.66 6.46 3.26
C ALA A 32 5.16 5.14 2.65
N PHE A 33 5.50 4.00 3.26
CA PHE A 33 5.01 2.70 2.80
C PHE A 33 3.50 2.53 3.02
N GLU A 34 2.97 2.95 4.16
CA GLU A 34 1.53 2.88 4.44
C GLU A 34 0.71 3.70 3.44
N GLN A 35 1.21 4.86 3.03
CA GLN A 35 0.53 5.73 2.07
C GLN A 35 0.55 5.15 0.66
N LEU A 36 1.65 4.50 0.27
CA LEU A 36 1.70 3.74 -0.98
C LEU A 36 0.69 2.60 -0.98
N VAL A 37 0.61 1.82 0.11
CA VAL A 37 -0.38 0.73 0.23
C VAL A 37 -1.81 1.27 0.13
N ARG A 38 -2.11 2.40 0.78
CA ARG A 38 -3.42 3.05 0.67
C ARG A 38 -3.73 3.47 -0.76
N ALA A 39 -2.77 4.09 -1.45
CA ALA A 39 -2.95 4.53 -2.83
C ALA A 39 -3.23 3.33 -3.77
N VAL A 40 -2.48 2.24 -3.63
CA VAL A 40 -2.66 1.02 -4.45
C VAL A 40 -4.01 0.37 -4.19
N ARG A 41 -4.45 0.25 -2.93
CA ARG A 41 -5.78 -0.32 -2.60
C ARG A 41 -6.91 0.51 -3.19
N LYS A 42 -6.84 1.84 -3.03
CA LYS A 42 -7.84 2.76 -3.60
C LYS A 42 -7.89 2.65 -5.12
N TYR A 43 -6.73 2.55 -5.78
CA TYR A 43 -6.66 2.34 -7.22
C TYR A 43 -7.32 1.02 -7.64
N GLN A 44 -7.06 -0.07 -6.92
CA GLN A 44 -7.66 -1.38 -7.21
C GLN A 44 -9.18 -1.39 -7.02
N GLU A 45 -9.70 -0.69 -6.02
CA GLU A 45 -11.15 -0.59 -5.77
C GLU A 45 -11.90 0.22 -6.85
N GLN A 46 -11.24 1.22 -7.43
CA GLN A 46 -11.87 2.18 -8.34
C GLN A 46 -11.68 1.81 -9.82
N GLU A 47 -10.53 1.27 -10.18
CA GLU A 47 -10.09 1.11 -11.58
C GLU A 47 -10.03 -0.37 -12.02
N LEU A 48 -10.00 -1.32 -11.08
CA LEU A 48 -10.05 -2.75 -11.42
C LEU A 48 -11.52 -3.22 -11.41
N PRO A 49 -11.99 -3.98 -12.41
CA PRO A 49 -13.24 -4.70 -12.27
C PRO A 49 -13.18 -5.56 -11.00
N PRO A 50 -14.30 -5.71 -10.25
CA PRO A 50 -14.30 -6.45 -9.00
C PRO A 50 -13.66 -7.81 -9.24
N SER A 51 -12.57 -8.10 -8.53
CA SER A 51 -11.90 -9.38 -8.63
C SER A 51 -12.95 -10.47 -8.42
N PRO A 52 -13.02 -11.52 -9.26
CA PRO A 52 -13.93 -12.63 -9.01
C PRO A 52 -13.68 -13.10 -7.57
N PRO A 53 -14.74 -13.36 -6.79
CA PRO A 53 -14.61 -13.67 -5.38
C PRO A 53 -13.57 -14.78 -5.22
N SER A 54 -12.54 -14.53 -4.40
CA SER A 54 -11.52 -15.52 -4.11
C SER A 54 -12.22 -16.81 -3.73
N ALA A 55 -12.00 -17.88 -4.50
CA ALA A 55 -12.62 -19.17 -4.25
C ALA A 55 -12.48 -19.50 -2.75
N PRO A 56 -13.54 -20.01 -2.10
CA PRO A 56 -13.51 -20.29 -0.67
C PRO A 56 -12.27 -21.14 -0.39
N ARG A 57 -11.39 -20.65 0.50
CA ARG A 57 -10.28 -21.45 1.01
C ARG A 57 -10.91 -22.74 1.50
N LYS A 58 -10.61 -23.86 0.82
CA LYS A 58 -10.97 -25.18 1.35
C LYS A 58 -10.37 -25.20 2.75
N LYS A 59 -11.22 -25.27 3.77
CA LYS A 59 -10.79 -25.75 5.09
C LYS A 59 -10.12 -27.08 4.79
N ASP A 60 -8.82 -27.17 4.99
CA ASP A 60 -8.13 -28.45 4.96
C ASP A 60 -8.90 -29.36 5.91
N GLY A 61 -9.64 -30.30 5.33
CA GLY A 61 -10.39 -31.31 6.06
C GLY A 61 -9.37 -32.18 6.75
N GLY A 62 -9.10 -31.86 8.02
CA GLY A 62 -8.30 -32.72 8.88
C GLY A 62 -8.85 -34.15 8.85
N CYS A 63 -7.95 -35.13 8.69
CA CYS A 63 -8.28 -36.55 8.74
C CYS A 63 -9.09 -36.87 10.01
N PRO A 64 -10.19 -37.62 9.94
CA PRO A 64 -10.96 -38.04 11.10
C PRO A 64 -10.32 -39.28 11.74
N CYS A 65 -9.02 -39.23 11.99
CA CYS A 65 -8.31 -40.30 12.67
C CYS A 65 -8.02 -39.86 14.11
N ILE A 66 -9.00 -40.09 15.00
CA ILE A 66 -8.82 -40.09 16.46
C ILE A 66 -8.04 -41.38 16.80
N LEU A 67 -6.85 -41.21 17.39
CA LEU A 67 -6.18 -42.24 18.18
C LEU A 67 -6.41 -41.93 19.65
#